data_AF-A0A7X3TRV7-F1
#
_entry.id   AF-A0A7X3TRV7-F1
#
_cell.length_a   1.000
_cell.length_b   1.000
_cell.length_c   1.000
_cell.angle_alpha   90.00
_cell.angle_beta   90.00
_cell.angle_gamma   90.00
#
_symmetry.space_group_name_H-M   'P 1'
#
loop_
_entity.id
_entity.type
_entity.pdbx_description
1 polymer ?
#
loop_
_entity_poly.entity_id
_entity_poly.type
_entity_poly.pdbx_seq_one_letter_code
_entity_poly.pdbx_strand_id
1 'polypeptide(L)'
;MLCLMSAVLLSGCVSTGEYEAEKAKALNFQRLLAQEEQRTDELDARLQEMQQEVSSLGSQNRELAAERDALRDQASQQQPRVQDGSASGSASGVDLSPDTSFSDSALSEFELSDFSFDESEFNDLGMQKAEAGRMEMEQPGATGMGTPTYYTVVKGDTLYRISRKYGVEVEQLKKWNNLTDNIIGIGQRLIVSQP
;
A
#
# COMPACT_ATOMS: atom_id res chain seq x y z
N MET A 1 0.27 73.81 -38.81
CA MET A 1 -0.52 73.22 -37.69
C MET A 1 -0.86 71.74 -37.88
N LEU A 2 -0.71 71.12 -39.06
CA LEU A 2 -1.06 69.70 -39.26
C LEU A 2 0.00 68.67 -38.84
N CYS A 3 1.26 69.02 -38.62
CA CYS A 3 2.30 68.03 -38.25
C CYS A 3 2.30 67.61 -36.76
N LEU A 4 1.61 68.34 -35.88
CA LEU A 4 1.64 68.05 -34.43
C LEU A 4 0.55 67.06 -33.98
N MET A 5 -0.47 66.80 -34.81
CA MET A 5 -1.55 65.86 -34.48
C MET A 5 -1.21 64.40 -34.87
N SER A 6 -0.22 64.18 -35.72
CA SER A 6 0.22 62.84 -36.14
C SER A 6 1.11 62.15 -35.10
N ALA A 7 1.72 62.91 -34.18
CA ALA A 7 2.69 62.39 -33.21
C ALA A 7 2.03 61.86 -31.92
N VAL A 8 0.75 62.18 -31.66
CA VAL A 8 0.02 61.74 -30.46
C VAL A 8 -0.63 60.36 -30.65
N LEU A 9 -0.76 59.88 -31.88
CA LEU A 9 -1.38 58.57 -32.17
C LEU A 9 -0.40 57.38 -32.14
N LEU A 10 0.90 57.61 -31.92
CA LEU A 10 1.91 56.53 -31.94
C LEU A 10 2.34 56.03 -30.54
N SER A 11 1.91 56.65 -29.44
CA SER A 11 2.23 56.16 -28.08
C SER A 11 1.29 55.08 -27.55
N GLY A 12 0.31 54.62 -28.35
CA GLY A 12 -0.69 53.63 -27.94
C GLY A 12 -0.42 52.19 -28.38
N CYS A 13 0.66 51.92 -29.11
CA CYS A 13 0.97 50.57 -29.60
C CYS A 13 1.75 49.76 -28.54
N VAL A 14 1.13 49.48 -27.39
CA VAL A 14 1.54 48.29 -26.61
C VAL A 14 1.38 47.10 -27.54
N SER A 15 2.45 46.35 -27.76
CA SER A 15 2.57 45.33 -28.82
C SER A 15 1.37 44.38 -28.78
N THR A 16 0.48 44.47 -29.77
CA THR A 16 -0.75 43.66 -29.83
C THR A 16 -0.46 42.16 -29.73
N GLY A 17 0.70 41.70 -30.23
CA GLY A 17 1.15 40.32 -30.09
C GLY A 17 1.55 39.90 -28.67
N GLU A 18 2.07 40.81 -27.84
CA GLU A 18 2.38 40.51 -26.43
C GLU A 18 1.09 40.43 -25.61
N TYR A 19 0.13 41.32 -25.85
CA TYR A 19 -1.19 41.29 -25.23
C TYR A 19 -1.97 40.01 -25.58
N GLU A 20 -1.94 39.57 -26.84
CA GLU A 20 -2.59 38.32 -27.25
C GLU A 20 -1.92 37.08 -26.66
N ALA A 21 -0.59 37.06 -26.57
CA ALA A 21 0.15 35.99 -25.92
C ALA A 21 -0.16 35.92 -24.41
N GLU A 22 -0.26 37.06 -23.74
CA GLU A 22 -0.59 37.14 -22.32
C GLU A 22 -2.05 36.74 -22.05
N LYS A 23 -2.98 37.16 -22.92
CA LYS A 23 -4.37 36.69 -22.90
C LYS A 23 -4.49 35.18 -23.11
N ALA A 24 -3.68 34.60 -24.00
CA ALA A 24 -3.65 33.16 -24.20
C ALA A 24 -3.11 32.41 -22.97
N LYS A 25 -2.09 32.95 -22.29
CA LYS A 25 -1.60 32.40 -21.01
C LYS A 25 -2.67 32.46 -19.93
N ALA A 26 -3.35 33.60 -19.78
CA ALA A 26 -4.43 33.77 -18.82
C ALA A 26 -5.59 32.80 -19.09
N LEU A 27 -5.95 32.60 -20.36
CA LEU A 27 -7.00 31.66 -20.76
C LEU A 27 -6.61 30.19 -20.53
N ASN A 28 -5.35 29.82 -20.77
CA ASN A 28 -4.84 28.49 -20.42
C ASN A 28 -4.87 28.26 -18.91
N PHE A 29 -4.51 29.26 -18.11
CA PHE A 29 -4.58 29.18 -16.66
C PHE A 29 -6.03 29.05 -16.17
N GLN A 30 -6.96 29.81 -16.74
CA GLN A 30 -8.39 29.70 -16.40
C GLN A 30 -8.95 28.30 -16.69
N ARG A 31 -8.58 27.70 -17.83
CA ARG A 31 -8.96 26.31 -18.15
C ARG A 31 -8.35 25.31 -17.17
N LEU A 32 -7.09 25.52 -16.78
CA LEU A 32 -6.42 24.66 -15.81
C LEU A 32 -7.11 24.74 -14.43
N LEU A 33 -7.48 25.93 -13.98
CA LEU A 33 -8.23 26.09 -12.73
C LEU A 33 -9.58 25.37 -12.77
N ALA A 34 -10.32 25.51 -13.88
CA ALA A 34 -11.58 24.80 -14.05
C ALA A 34 -11.38 23.27 -14.08
N GLN A 35 -10.27 22.80 -14.63
CA GLN A 35 -9.91 21.38 -14.62
C GLN A 35 -9.54 20.88 -13.22
N GLU A 36 -8.82 21.69 -12.43
CA GLU A 36 -8.47 21.34 -11.06
C GLU A 36 -9.71 21.31 -10.15
N GLU A 37 -10.65 22.23 -10.32
CA GLU A 37 -11.95 22.22 -9.63
C GLU A 37 -12.75 20.94 -9.95
N GLN A 38 -12.82 20.57 -11.23
CA GLN A 38 -13.45 19.30 -11.63
C GLN A 38 -12.73 18.08 -11.04
N ARG A 39 -11.39 18.10 -10.99
CA ARG A 39 -10.60 17.03 -10.40
C ARG A 39 -10.87 16.89 -8.91
N THR A 40 -11.06 17.99 -8.18
CA THR A 40 -11.39 17.96 -6.76
C THR A 40 -12.78 17.38 -6.53
N ASP A 41 -13.77 17.78 -7.33
CA ASP A 41 -15.14 17.26 -7.22
C ASP A 41 -15.20 15.76 -7.51
N GLU A 42 -14.47 15.29 -8.53
CA GLU A 42 -14.39 13.86 -8.85
C GLU A 42 -13.72 13.08 -7.71
N LEU A 43 -12.67 13.64 -7.12
CA LEU A 43 -11.96 13.00 -6.01
C LEU A 43 -12.87 12.87 -4.78
N ASP A 44 -13.65 13.91 -4.48
CA ASP A 44 -14.60 13.92 -3.36
C ASP A 44 -15.74 12.91 -3.58
N ALA A 45 -16.25 12.80 -4.80
CA ALA A 45 -17.25 11.78 -5.15
C ALA A 45 -16.69 10.36 -4.96
N ARG A 46 -15.45 10.10 -5.36
CA ARG A 46 -14.79 8.80 -5.16
C ARG A 46 -14.54 8.49 -3.68
N LEU A 47 -14.18 9.50 -2.88
CA LEU A 47 -14.03 9.33 -1.44
C LEU A 47 -15.35 8.94 -0.79
N GLN A 48 -16.45 9.59 -1.20
CA GLN A 48 -17.78 9.28 -0.70
C GLN A 48 -18.21 7.85 -1.05
N GLU A 49 -17.96 7.41 -2.30
CA GLU A 49 -18.24 6.04 -2.75
C GLU A 49 -17.45 5.01 -1.93
N MET A 50 -16.15 5.21 -1.76
CA MET A 50 -15.30 4.33 -0.96
C MET A 50 -15.76 4.26 0.50
N GLN A 51 -16.18 5.39 1.08
CA GLN A 51 -16.67 5.43 2.46
C GLN A 51 -17.99 4.66 2.64
N GLN A 52 -18.86 4.69 1.62
CA GLN A 52 -20.07 3.87 1.59
C GLN A 52 -19.72 2.38 1.49
N GLU A 53 -18.77 2.01 0.63
CA GLU A 53 -18.33 0.63 0.46
C GLU A 53 -17.73 0.05 1.75
N VAL A 54 -16.86 0.81 2.43
CA VAL A 54 -16.30 0.40 3.72
C VAL A 54 -17.40 0.21 4.77
N SER A 55 -18.41 1.08 4.77
CA SER A 55 -19.55 0.96 5.68
C SER A 55 -20.38 -0.29 5.40
N SER A 56 -20.64 -0.60 4.12
CA SER A 56 -21.38 -1.80 3.73
C SER A 56 -20.60 -3.08 4.07
N LEU A 57 -19.30 -3.13 3.76
CA LEU A 57 -18.44 -4.26 4.11
C LEU A 57 -18.36 -4.46 5.62
N GLY A 58 -18.27 -3.36 6.39
CA GLY A 58 -18.32 -3.40 7.85
C GLY A 58 -19.61 -4.02 8.38
N SER A 59 -20.76 -3.70 7.79
CA SER A 59 -22.04 -4.31 8.17
C SER A 59 -22.11 -5.79 7.80
N GLN A 60 -21.66 -6.15 6.60
CA GLN A 60 -21.64 -7.54 6.12
C GLN A 60 -20.75 -8.43 6.98
N ASN A 61 -19.59 -7.94 7.41
CA ASN A 61 -18.71 -8.68 8.30
C ASN A 61 -19.32 -8.89 9.70
N ARG A 62 -20.05 -7.90 10.24
CA ARG A 62 -20.78 -8.09 11.50
C ARG A 62 -21.88 -9.13 11.37
N GLU A 63 -22.59 -9.14 10.24
CA GLU A 63 -23.64 -10.11 9.97
C GLU A 63 -23.08 -11.53 9.83
N LEU A 64 -22.03 -11.73 9.03
CA LEU A 64 -21.34 -13.02 8.90
C LEU A 64 -20.77 -13.51 10.24
N ALA A 65 -20.26 -12.60 11.08
CA ALA A 65 -19.80 -12.96 12.42
C ALA A 65 -20.96 -13.45 13.30
N ALA A 66 -22.10 -12.76 13.28
CA ALA A 66 -23.30 -13.17 14.00
C ALA A 66 -23.85 -14.51 13.48
N GLU A 67 -23.81 -14.75 12.17
CA GLU A 67 -24.21 -16.03 11.55
C GLU A 67 -23.31 -17.18 12.02
N ARG A 68 -21.99 -16.97 12.01
CA ARG A 68 -21.01 -17.95 12.49
C ARG A 68 -21.26 -18.31 13.96
N ASP A 69 -21.54 -17.32 14.79
CA ASP A 69 -21.78 -17.53 16.22
C ASP A 69 -23.10 -18.30 16.45
N ALA A 70 -24.17 -17.96 15.72
CA ALA A 70 -25.44 -18.69 15.76
C ALA A 70 -25.30 -20.15 15.28
N LEU A 71 -24.50 -20.41 14.23
CA LEU A 71 -24.20 -21.77 13.77
C LEU A 71 -23.40 -22.57 14.82
N ARG A 72 -22.47 -21.92 15.53
CA ARG A 72 -21.71 -22.56 16.61
C ARG A 72 -22.62 -22.97 17.77
N ASP A 73 -23.58 -22.12 18.13
CA ASP A 73 -24.59 -22.43 19.16
C ASP A 73 -25.50 -23.57 18.73
N GLN A 74 -25.96 -23.59 17.47
CA GLN A 74 -26.74 -24.71 16.93
C GLN A 74 -25.96 -26.03 16.94
N ALA A 75 -24.67 -25.99 16.58
CA ALA A 75 -23.80 -27.16 16.61
C ALA A 75 -23.63 -27.71 18.05
N SER A 76 -23.58 -26.84 19.07
CA SER A 76 -23.55 -27.26 20.47
C SER A 76 -24.84 -27.98 20.91
N GLN A 77 -25.99 -27.60 20.37
CA GLN A 77 -27.29 -28.19 20.70
C GLN A 77 -27.55 -29.54 20.02
N GLN A 78 -26.87 -29.80 18.89
CA GLN A 78 -26.96 -31.05 18.15
C GLN A 78 -25.95 -32.12 18.61
N GLN A 79 -25.07 -31.82 19.58
CA GLN A 79 -24.21 -32.85 20.15
C GLN A 79 -25.07 -33.89 20.87
N PRO A 80 -25.07 -35.17 20.44
CA PRO A 80 -25.75 -36.22 21.18
C PRO A 80 -25.11 -36.30 22.56
N ARG A 81 -25.96 -36.30 23.59
CA ARG A 81 -25.57 -36.49 24.99
C ARG A 81 -24.93 -37.88 25.12
N VAL A 82 -23.62 -37.97 24.93
CA VAL A 82 -22.83 -39.15 25.32
C VAL A 82 -22.84 -39.21 26.85
N GLN A 83 -23.91 -39.79 27.40
CA GLN A 83 -23.88 -40.41 28.70
C GLN A 83 -23.42 -41.85 28.48
N ASP A 84 -22.15 -42.11 28.76
CA ASP A 84 -21.64 -43.42 29.16
C ASP A 84 -20.40 -43.08 30.02
N GLY A 85 -20.42 -43.25 31.34
CA GLY A 85 -20.53 -44.56 31.99
C GLY A 85 -19.12 -45.08 32.25
N SER A 86 -18.57 -44.76 33.43
CA SER A 86 -17.45 -45.44 34.11
C SER A 86 -16.26 -45.95 33.28
N ALA A 87 -15.16 -45.20 33.25
CA ALA A 87 -13.82 -45.79 33.37
C ALA A 87 -12.84 -44.79 33.97
N SER A 88 -12.29 -45.17 35.12
CA SER A 88 -11.07 -44.64 35.71
C SER A 88 -9.94 -44.60 34.67
N GLY A 89 -9.38 -43.41 34.46
CA GLY A 89 -8.21 -43.21 33.61
C GLY A 89 -7.69 -41.79 33.82
N SER A 90 -6.67 -41.66 34.68
CA SER A 90 -5.92 -40.42 34.86
C SER A 90 -5.43 -39.90 33.51
N ALA A 91 -5.95 -38.77 33.08
CA ALA A 91 -5.31 -37.91 32.10
C ALA A 91 -5.49 -36.47 32.59
N SER A 92 -4.36 -35.84 32.87
CA SER A 92 -4.21 -34.47 33.33
C SER A 92 -5.14 -33.51 32.59
N GLY A 93 -6.06 -32.90 33.35
CA GLY A 93 -6.82 -31.75 32.90
C GLY A 93 -5.88 -30.56 32.74
N VAL A 94 -5.53 -30.24 31.50
CA VAL A 94 -5.23 -28.86 31.12
C VAL A 94 -6.58 -28.18 30.93
N ASP A 95 -7.05 -27.57 32.00
CA ASP A 95 -8.16 -26.64 32.00
C ASP A 95 -7.74 -25.39 31.20
N LEU A 96 -8.19 -25.29 29.96
CA LEU A 96 -8.09 -24.06 29.17
C LEU A 96 -9.41 -23.30 29.31
N SER A 97 -9.59 -22.70 30.49
CA SER A 97 -10.50 -21.58 30.65
C SER A 97 -10.09 -20.48 29.65
N PRO A 98 -11.00 -19.93 28.83
CA PRO A 98 -10.72 -18.75 28.03
C PRO A 98 -10.79 -17.54 28.96
N ASP A 99 -9.67 -17.25 29.62
CA ASP A 99 -9.52 -15.97 30.31
C ASP A 99 -9.24 -14.89 29.25
N THR A 100 -10.24 -14.58 28.43
CA THR A 100 -10.27 -13.35 27.64
C THR A 100 -10.96 -12.27 28.47
N SER A 101 -10.42 -12.02 29.65
CA SER A 101 -10.54 -10.76 30.37
C SER A 101 -9.24 -9.98 30.13
N PHE A 102 -9.00 -9.58 28.88
CA PHE A 102 -8.06 -8.49 28.63
C PHE A 102 -8.79 -7.20 28.97
N SER A 103 -8.69 -6.80 30.24
CA SER A 103 -9.09 -5.49 30.69
C SER A 103 -8.22 -4.45 29.99
N ASP A 104 -8.90 -3.56 29.28
CA ASP A 104 -8.42 -2.40 28.52
C ASP A 104 -7.82 -1.33 29.43
N SER A 105 -6.73 -1.66 30.13
CA SER A 105 -6.05 -0.73 31.06
C SER A 105 -4.52 -0.83 31.04
N ALA A 106 -3.93 -1.66 30.17
CA ALA A 106 -2.47 -1.73 30.00
C ALA A 106 -1.92 -0.78 28.91
N LEU A 107 -2.76 0.05 28.29
CA LEU A 107 -2.36 0.93 27.19
C LEU A 107 -1.98 2.36 27.61
N SER A 108 -1.84 2.65 28.90
CA SER A 108 -1.46 3.98 29.40
C SER A 108 -0.03 4.08 29.96
N GLU A 109 0.81 3.05 29.82
CA GLU A 109 2.17 3.06 30.40
C GLU A 109 3.29 2.77 29.40
N PHE A 110 2.98 2.77 28.11
CA PHE A 110 4.00 2.73 27.06
C PHE A 110 4.51 4.16 26.80
N GLU A 111 5.39 4.64 27.67
CA GLU A 111 6.18 5.84 27.40
C GLU A 111 7.01 5.62 26.13
N LEU A 112 6.81 6.50 25.14
CA LEU A 112 7.46 6.51 23.82
C LEU A 112 8.96 6.90 23.88
N SER A 113 9.68 6.47 24.91
CA SER A 113 11.11 6.77 25.09
C SER A 113 12.04 5.55 25.02
N ASP A 114 11.54 4.33 24.87
CA ASP A 114 12.38 3.11 24.89
C ASP A 114 12.66 2.49 23.51
N PHE A 115 12.30 3.18 22.42
CA PHE A 115 12.75 2.82 21.07
C PHE A 115 14.04 3.57 20.70
N SER A 116 15.10 3.39 21.48
CA SER A 116 16.45 3.43 20.91
C SER A 116 16.74 2.04 20.35
N PHE A 117 16.38 1.84 19.08
CA PHE A 117 16.72 0.64 18.32
C PHE A 117 18.24 0.54 18.22
N ASP A 118 18.84 -0.26 19.10
CA ASP A 118 20.27 -0.56 19.08
C ASP A 118 20.50 -1.64 18.01
N GLU A 119 21.06 -1.20 16.88
CA GLU A 119 21.27 -2.00 15.66
C GLU A 119 22.23 -3.19 15.86
N SER A 120 22.72 -3.41 17.08
CA SER A 120 23.60 -4.52 17.45
C SER A 120 22.87 -5.83 17.83
N GLU A 121 21.56 -5.80 18.10
CA GLU A 121 20.79 -7.01 18.46
C GLU A 121 20.36 -7.88 17.25
N PHE A 122 20.50 -7.40 16.00
CA PHE A 122 20.16 -8.21 14.83
C PHE A 122 21.19 -9.31 14.52
N ASN A 123 22.34 -9.31 15.21
CA ASN A 123 23.42 -10.27 14.97
C ASN A 123 23.41 -11.49 15.90
N ASP A 124 22.46 -11.60 16.84
CA ASP A 124 22.39 -12.72 17.81
C ASP A 124 21.35 -13.81 17.45
N LEU A 125 20.90 -13.84 16.19
CA LEU A 125 20.43 -15.08 15.58
C LEU A 125 21.61 -15.75 14.90
N GLY A 126 22.48 -16.34 15.72
CA GLY A 126 23.59 -17.19 15.30
C GLY A 126 23.14 -18.39 14.46
N MET A 127 22.93 -18.18 13.16
CA MET A 127 22.90 -19.26 12.18
C MET A 127 24.34 -19.46 11.69
N GLN A 128 24.92 -20.53 12.21
CA GLN A 128 26.31 -20.90 12.01
C GLN A 128 26.64 -21.07 10.53
N LYS A 129 27.79 -20.48 10.17
CA LYS A 129 28.61 -20.87 9.03
C LYS A 129 28.92 -22.37 9.14
N ALA A 130 28.06 -23.20 8.54
CA ALA A 130 28.29 -24.62 8.37
C ALA A 130 28.73 -24.89 6.92
N GLU A 131 29.84 -25.59 6.86
CA GLU A 131 30.58 -26.01 5.68
C GLU A 131 29.78 -27.00 4.82
N ALA A 132 29.92 -26.84 3.50
CA ALA A 132 29.87 -27.85 2.45
C ALA A 132 29.07 -29.15 2.73
N GLY A 133 27.80 -29.18 2.28
CA GLY A 133 27.03 -30.42 2.25
C GLY A 133 25.62 -30.24 1.69
N ARG A 134 25.49 -30.26 0.35
CA ARG A 134 24.29 -30.54 -0.46
C ARG A 134 22.92 -30.32 0.21
N MET A 135 22.31 -29.18 -0.07
CA MET A 135 20.86 -29.12 -0.31
C MET A 135 20.64 -28.19 -1.51
N GLU A 136 20.62 -28.79 -2.70
CA GLU A 136 20.02 -28.22 -3.88
C GLU A 136 18.56 -27.91 -3.56
N MET A 137 18.25 -26.65 -3.22
CA MET A 137 16.96 -26.11 -3.61
C MET A 137 17.08 -25.84 -5.10
N GLU A 138 16.59 -26.80 -5.86
CA GLU A 138 16.40 -26.68 -7.28
C GLU A 138 15.74 -25.33 -7.59
N GLN A 139 16.48 -24.50 -8.31
CA GLN A 139 15.86 -23.48 -9.14
C GLN A 139 14.86 -24.21 -10.03
N PRO A 140 13.55 -23.86 -10.02
CA PRO A 140 12.73 -24.14 -11.19
C PRO A 140 13.21 -23.16 -12.27
N GLY A 141 14.28 -23.55 -12.96
CA GLY A 141 14.59 -23.03 -14.26
C GLY A 141 13.58 -23.63 -15.25
N ALA A 142 12.68 -22.81 -15.75
CA ALA A 142 12.23 -22.91 -17.14
C ALA A 142 11.45 -21.64 -17.51
N THR A 143 12.08 -20.74 -18.26
CA THR A 143 11.86 -20.63 -19.71
C THR A 143 10.66 -19.75 -20.04
N GLY A 144 10.90 -18.45 -19.98
CA GLY A 144 10.34 -17.53 -20.96
C GLY A 144 11.48 -16.64 -21.39
N MET A 145 11.85 -16.66 -22.68
CA MET A 145 12.43 -15.47 -23.31
C MET A 145 11.33 -14.41 -23.30
N GLY A 146 11.09 -13.84 -22.11
CA GLY A 146 10.05 -12.88 -21.86
C GLY A 146 10.57 -11.54 -22.33
N THR A 147 9.78 -10.86 -23.16
CA THR A 147 10.01 -9.44 -23.41
C THR A 147 10.13 -8.71 -22.07
N PRO A 148 11.13 -7.83 -21.89
CA PRO A 148 11.31 -7.11 -20.64
C PRO A 148 10.02 -6.36 -20.29
N THR A 149 9.42 -6.73 -19.16
CA THR A 149 8.21 -6.10 -18.64
C THR A 149 8.64 -4.88 -17.84
N TYR A 150 8.01 -3.76 -18.12
CA TYR A 150 8.30 -2.49 -17.46
C TYR A 150 7.15 -2.08 -16.56
N TYR A 151 7.49 -1.59 -15.38
CA TYR A 151 6.57 -1.05 -14.40
C TYR A 151 6.89 0.41 -14.12
N THR A 152 5.87 1.26 -14.06
CA THR A 152 6.03 2.66 -13.65
C THR A 152 5.67 2.78 -12.19
N VAL A 153 6.62 3.23 -11.37
CA VAL A 153 6.45 3.36 -9.92
C VAL A 153 5.37 4.39 -9.60
N VAL A 154 4.39 4.00 -8.77
CA VAL A 154 3.34 4.91 -8.29
C VAL A 154 3.61 5.37 -6.86
N LYS A 155 2.90 6.41 -6.40
CA LYS A 155 3.05 6.93 -5.04
C LYS A 155 2.78 5.83 -4.01
N GLY A 156 3.74 5.61 -3.11
CA GLY A 156 3.64 4.62 -2.03
C GLY A 156 4.16 3.22 -2.39
N ASP A 157 4.69 3.03 -3.60
CA ASP A 157 5.42 1.82 -3.94
C ASP A 157 6.81 1.81 -3.29
N THR A 158 7.25 0.62 -2.91
CA THR A 158 8.61 0.35 -2.47
C THR A 158 9.17 -0.79 -3.30
N LEU A 159 10.50 -0.87 -3.37
CA LEU A 159 11.20 -1.93 -4.10
C LEU A 159 10.74 -3.33 -3.63
N TYR A 160 10.49 -3.48 -2.32
CA TYR A 160 9.97 -4.71 -1.72
C TYR A 160 8.54 -5.05 -2.17
N ARG A 161 7.62 -4.07 -2.21
CA ARG A 161 6.24 -4.29 -2.66
C ARG A 161 6.20 -4.70 -4.12
N ILE A 162 7.03 -4.07 -4.95
CA ILE A 162 7.16 -4.39 -6.38
C ILE A 162 7.74 -5.80 -6.54
N SER A 163 8.80 -6.15 -5.81
CA SER A 163 9.43 -7.46 -5.91
C SER A 163 8.45 -8.59 -5.56
N ARG A 164 7.66 -8.43 -4.49
CA ARG A 164 6.61 -9.38 -4.08
C ARG A 164 5.48 -9.49 -5.10
N LYS A 165 5.08 -8.37 -5.70
CA LYS A 165 4.03 -8.35 -6.73
C LYS A 165 4.41 -9.14 -7.99
N TYR A 166 5.69 -9.09 -8.36
CA TYR A 166 6.21 -9.76 -9.56
C TYR A 166 6.93 -11.09 -9.26
N GLY A 167 7.01 -11.50 -8.00
CA GLY A 167 7.70 -12.73 -7.60
C GLY A 167 9.21 -12.70 -7.86
N VAL A 168 9.81 -11.52 -7.94
CA VAL A 168 11.26 -11.36 -8.16
C VAL A 168 11.97 -11.01 -6.86
N GLU A 169 13.24 -11.36 -6.78
CA GLU A 169 14.07 -10.98 -5.65
C GLU A 169 14.46 -9.50 -5.74
N VAL A 170 14.54 -8.83 -4.58
CA VAL A 170 14.90 -7.40 -4.52
C VAL A 170 16.27 -7.17 -5.15
N GLU A 171 17.24 -8.06 -4.89
CA GLU A 171 18.57 -7.96 -5.49
C GLU A 171 18.57 -8.07 -7.01
N GLN A 172 17.76 -8.98 -7.57
CA GLN A 172 17.61 -9.14 -9.01
C GLN A 172 17.01 -7.88 -9.63
N LEU A 173 15.99 -7.32 -8.98
CA LEU A 173 15.35 -6.09 -9.39
C LEU A 173 16.33 -4.89 -9.39
N LYS A 174 17.20 -4.80 -8.36
CA LYS A 174 18.28 -3.79 -8.31
C LYS A 174 19.28 -3.96 -9.45
N LYS A 175 19.69 -5.21 -9.72
CA LYS A 175 20.66 -5.55 -10.77
C LYS A 175 20.13 -5.17 -12.15
N TRP A 176 18.87 -5.47 -12.46
CA TRP A 176 18.27 -5.13 -13.76
C TRP A 176 18.10 -3.62 -13.98
N ASN A 177 17.96 -2.85 -12.90
CA ASN A 177 17.69 -1.40 -12.96
C ASN A 177 18.87 -0.53 -12.51
N ASN A 178 20.04 -1.14 -12.31
CA ASN A 178 21.27 -0.46 -11.85
C ASN A 178 21.04 0.40 -10.58
N LEU A 179 20.19 -0.06 -9.66
CA LEU A 179 19.89 0.66 -8.42
C LEU A 179 20.95 0.36 -7.36
N THR A 180 21.59 1.40 -6.82
CA THR A 180 22.49 1.30 -5.67
C THR A 180 21.72 1.11 -4.38
N ASP A 181 20.59 1.83 -4.24
CA ASP A 181 19.80 1.90 -3.01
C ASP A 181 18.38 1.37 -3.22
N ASN A 182 17.62 1.30 -2.12
CA ASN A 182 16.22 0.90 -2.13
C ASN A 182 15.26 2.08 -2.42
N ILE A 183 15.82 3.25 -2.72
CA ILE A 183 15.07 4.48 -3.00
C ILE A 183 14.66 4.50 -4.47
N ILE A 184 13.36 4.59 -4.71
CA ILE A 184 12.77 4.69 -6.05
C ILE A 184 11.89 5.93 -6.14
N GLY A 185 11.97 6.62 -7.29
CA GLY A 185 11.18 7.82 -7.56
C GLY A 185 9.80 7.49 -8.14
N ILE A 186 8.81 8.30 -7.81
CA ILE A 186 7.49 8.21 -8.45
C ILE A 186 7.64 8.53 -9.94
N GLY A 187 7.03 7.72 -10.81
CA GLY A 187 7.16 7.84 -12.26
C GLY A 187 8.41 7.16 -12.85
N GLN A 188 9.28 6.57 -12.02
CA GLN A 188 10.45 5.82 -12.50
C GLN A 188 10.00 4.53 -13.20
N ARG A 189 10.60 4.24 -14.36
CA ARG A 189 10.34 3.01 -15.12
C ARG A 189 11.34 1.94 -14.70
N LEU A 190 10.84 0.85 -14.12
CA LEU A 190 11.63 -0.29 -13.66
C LEU A 190 11.37 -1.53 -14.52
N ILE A 191 12.44 -2.25 -14.86
CA ILE A 191 12.42 -3.59 -15.44
C ILE A 191 12.09 -4.58 -14.33
N VAL A 192 10.95 -5.27 -14.43
CA VAL A 192 10.45 -6.18 -13.37
C VAL A 192 10.48 -7.65 -13.77
N SER A 193 10.96 -7.97 -14.97
CA SER A 193 11.19 -9.34 -15.45
C SER A 193 12.59 -9.46 -16.03
N GLN A 194 13.12 -10.69 -16.06
CA GLN A 194 14.44 -10.98 -16.62
C GLN A 194 14.56 -10.40 -18.05
N PRO A 195 15.55 -9.52 -18.32
CA PRO A 195 15.82 -8.99 -19.66
C PRO A 195 16.47 -10.03 -20.59
#